data_AF-C5LXE9-F1
#
_entry.id   AF-C5LXE9-F1
#
_cell.length_a   1.000
_cell.length_b   1.000
_cell.length_c   1.000
_cell.angle_alpha   90.00
_cell.angle_beta   90.00
_cell.angle_gamma   90.00
#
_symmetry.space_group_name_H-M   'P 1'
#
loop_
_entity.id
_entity.type
_entity.pdbx_description
1 polymer ?
#
loop_
_entity_poly.entity_id
_entity_poly.type
_entity_poly.pdbx_seq_one_letter_code
_entity_poly.pdbx_strand_id
1 'polypeptide(L)'
;MVRDPQKEAKDADDGEKNQVFVMSGFPLGVQLKDQYFLHNHLKFKLEYHRPEDADDSGVSLYRVVGFEIEPSSLKQFVRDGGDSAVCQSEGASLEPLDLDKAETITYTYDVEWTENPDKEWVTRWDIYLQMSPGSGQIHWFSIINSVLIALFLSGMVAMILIRTLARDIAKYNEL
;
A
#
# COMPACT_ATOMS: atom_id res chain seq x y z
N MET A 1 -5.63 4.39 3.32
CA MET A 1 -5.02 3.05 3.46
C MET A 1 -5.81 2.28 4.49
N VAL A 2 -6.38 1.12 4.16
CA VAL A 2 -7.27 0.42 5.08
C VAL A 2 -6.61 -0.66 5.90
N ARG A 3 -6.71 -0.56 7.23
CA ARG A 3 -6.48 -1.67 8.15
C ARG A 3 -7.61 -2.68 8.01
N ASP A 4 -7.28 -3.93 7.70
CA ASP A 4 -8.23 -5.03 7.62
C ASP A 4 -8.46 -5.64 9.01
N PRO A 5 -9.65 -5.46 9.62
CA PRO A 5 -9.94 -5.96 10.97
C PRO A 5 -10.07 -7.49 11.04
N GLN A 6 -10.26 -8.20 9.91
CA GLN A 6 -10.32 -9.66 9.89
C GLN A 6 -8.94 -10.31 10.09
N LYS A 7 -7.86 -9.55 9.87
CA LYS A 7 -6.50 -10.05 10.01
C LYS A 7 -5.97 -9.94 11.45
N GLU A 8 -6.34 -8.88 12.16
CA GLU A 8 -5.97 -8.69 13.57
C GLU A 8 -6.49 -9.81 14.48
N ALA A 9 -7.66 -10.38 14.19
CA ALA A 9 -8.21 -11.48 14.99
C ALA A 9 -7.45 -12.80 14.83
N LYS A 10 -6.67 -12.95 13.75
CA LYS A 10 -5.87 -14.16 13.48
C LYS A 10 -4.40 -13.98 13.86
N ASP A 11 -3.91 -12.76 13.86
CA ASP A 11 -2.53 -12.39 14.21
C ASP A 11 -2.33 -12.15 15.72
N ALA A 12 -3.40 -12.22 16.53
CA ALA A 12 -3.31 -12.03 17.99
C ALA A 12 -2.86 -13.27 18.79
N ASP A 13 -2.77 -14.45 18.16
CA ASP A 13 -2.36 -15.72 18.83
C ASP A 13 -0.95 -16.19 18.46
N ASP A 14 -0.29 -15.57 17.49
CA ASP A 14 1.11 -15.86 17.17
C ASP A 14 1.92 -14.56 17.20
N GLY A 15 3.11 -14.60 17.78
CA GLY A 15 4.00 -13.43 17.95
C GLY A 15 4.59 -12.91 16.64
N GLU A 16 3.84 -12.98 15.56
CA GLU A 16 4.22 -12.53 14.23
C GLU A 16 3.87 -11.04 14.09
N LYS A 17 4.87 -10.26 13.72
CA LYS A 17 4.77 -8.81 13.53
C LYS A 17 3.53 -8.51 12.68
N ASN A 18 2.60 -7.73 13.25
CA ASN A 18 1.38 -7.24 12.62
C ASN A 18 1.70 -6.73 11.22
N GLN A 19 1.53 -7.59 10.21
CA GLN A 19 1.86 -7.25 8.84
C GLN A 19 0.75 -6.35 8.36
N VAL A 20 0.99 -5.04 8.39
CA VAL A 20 0.02 -4.06 7.94
C VAL A 20 -0.16 -4.25 6.43
N PHE A 21 -1.26 -4.90 6.03
CA PHE A 21 -1.61 -5.07 4.62
C PHE A 21 -2.11 -3.74 4.09
N VAL A 22 -1.26 -3.08 3.31
CA VAL A 22 -1.65 -1.83 2.69
C VAL A 22 -2.23 -2.10 1.31
N MET A 23 -3.46 -1.63 1.09
CA MET A 23 -4.13 -1.71 -0.20
C MET A 23 -4.44 -0.31 -0.75
N SER A 24 -4.46 -0.22 -2.07
CA SER A 24 -5.02 0.96 -2.75
C SER A 24 -6.55 0.92 -2.61
N GLY A 25 -7.10 1.91 -1.92
CA GLY A 25 -8.53 2.01 -1.64
C GLY A 25 -8.98 1.34 -0.34
N PHE A 26 -10.28 1.10 -0.25
CA PHE A 26 -10.93 0.41 0.86
C PHE A 26 -11.99 -0.56 0.31
N PRO A 27 -12.21 -1.72 0.94
CA PRO A 27 -13.34 -2.57 0.59
C PRO A 27 -14.64 -1.83 0.87
N LEU A 28 -15.66 -2.01 0.03
CA LEU A 28 -16.97 -1.41 0.26
C LEU A 28 -17.71 -2.05 1.44
N GLY A 29 -17.39 -3.30 1.77
CA GLY A 29 -18.03 -4.06 2.83
C GLY A 29 -17.38 -5.42 3.00
N VAL A 30 -17.89 -6.17 3.97
CA VAL A 30 -17.45 -7.54 4.29
C VAL A 30 -18.66 -8.46 4.40
N GLN A 31 -18.47 -9.72 3.99
CA GLN A 31 -19.46 -10.78 4.20
C GLN A 31 -19.00 -11.63 5.38
N LEU A 32 -19.82 -11.74 6.43
CA LEU A 32 -19.52 -12.56 7.60
C LEU A 32 -20.75 -13.42 7.93
N LYS A 33 -20.58 -14.76 7.89
CA LYS A 33 -21.65 -15.73 8.21
C LYS A 33 -22.97 -15.46 7.47
N ASP A 34 -22.87 -15.28 6.15
CA ASP A 34 -23.99 -14.97 5.24
C ASP A 34 -24.70 -13.63 5.48
N GLN A 35 -24.12 -12.74 6.29
CA GLN A 35 -24.58 -11.36 6.44
C GLN A 35 -23.62 -10.40 5.75
N TYR A 36 -24.17 -9.39 5.09
CA TYR A 36 -23.42 -8.37 4.40
C TYR A 36 -23.34 -7.10 5.24
N PHE A 37 -22.12 -6.65 5.52
CA PHE A 37 -21.86 -5.44 6.27
C PHE A 37 -21.23 -4.40 5.35
N LEU A 38 -21.84 -3.23 5.27
CA LEU A 38 -21.32 -2.12 4.48
C LEU A 38 -20.40 -1.24 5.33
N HIS A 39 -19.26 -0.85 4.77
CA HIS A 39 -18.42 0.19 5.33
C HIS A 39 -19.00 1.56 4.98
N ASN A 40 -19.79 2.10 5.90
CA ASN A 40 -20.46 3.40 5.75
C ASN A 40 -19.78 4.52 6.55
N HIS A 41 -18.82 4.20 7.41
CA HIS A 41 -18.02 5.18 8.13
C HIS A 41 -16.53 5.04 7.76
N LEU A 42 -15.90 6.17 7.43
CA LEU A 42 -14.49 6.22 7.06
C LEU A 42 -13.72 7.14 8.01
N LYS A 43 -12.79 6.57 8.78
CA LYS A 43 -11.89 7.36 9.62
C LYS A 43 -10.60 7.65 8.87
N PHE A 44 -10.42 8.88 8.41
CA PHE A 44 -9.20 9.35 7.78
C PHE A 44 -8.16 9.71 8.85
N LYS A 45 -7.00 9.08 8.80
CA LYS A 45 -5.83 9.40 9.62
C LYS A 45 -4.77 10.03 8.74
N LEU A 46 -4.55 11.33 8.93
CA LEU A 46 -3.54 12.09 8.20
C LEU A 46 -2.34 12.34 9.08
N GLU A 47 -1.18 11.93 8.61
CA GLU A 47 0.09 12.25 9.26
C GLU A 47 0.68 13.49 8.59
N TYR A 48 1.06 14.48 9.38
CA TYR A 48 1.82 15.63 8.91
C TYR A 48 3.21 15.67 9.55
N HIS A 49 4.16 16.19 8.80
CA HIS A 49 5.52 16.43 9.24
C HIS A 49 5.79 17.92 9.21
N ARG A 50 6.43 18.40 10.28
CA ARG A 50 6.92 19.76 10.40
C ARG A 50 8.45 19.73 10.32
N PRO A 51 9.05 20.21 9.22
CA PRO A 51 10.51 20.33 9.14
C PRO A 51 11.00 21.30 10.21
N GLU A 52 12.04 20.92 10.95
CA GLU A 52 12.71 21.80 11.92
C GLU A 52 13.48 22.92 11.22
N ASP A 53 13.90 22.68 9.98
CA ASP A 53 14.50 23.68 9.09
C ASP A 53 13.40 24.59 8.53
N ALA A 54 13.04 25.62 9.30
CA ALA A 54 12.34 26.76 8.71
C ALA A 54 13.24 27.33 7.62
N ASP A 55 12.77 27.35 6.37
CA ASP A 55 13.42 28.13 5.31
C ASP A 55 13.73 29.53 5.87
N ASP A 56 14.82 30.15 5.40
CA ASP A 56 15.31 31.51 5.75
C ASP A 56 14.24 32.62 5.64
N SER A 57 13.04 32.26 5.17
CA SER A 57 11.79 33.01 5.08
C SER A 57 10.91 32.99 6.35
N GLY A 58 11.24 32.21 7.38
CA GLY A 58 10.51 32.17 8.65
C GLY A 58 9.13 31.50 8.59
N VAL A 59 8.81 30.79 7.50
CA VAL A 59 7.52 30.12 7.31
C VAL A 59 7.61 28.65 7.74
N SER A 60 6.83 28.26 8.75
CA SER A 60 6.64 26.84 9.09
C SER A 60 5.78 26.17 8.02
N LEU A 61 6.40 25.32 7.19
CA LEU A 61 5.70 24.53 6.18
C LEU A 61 5.21 23.21 6.79
N TYR A 62 3.93 22.90 6.63
CA TYR A 62 3.37 21.60 7.01
C TYR A 62 3.30 20.71 5.78
N ARG A 63 3.83 19.49 5.88
CA ARG A 63 3.83 18.53 4.77
C ARG A 63 3.04 17.28 5.16
N VAL A 64 2.09 16.86 4.32
CA VAL A 64 1.34 15.62 4.55
C VAL A 64 2.19 14.42 4.13
N VAL A 65 2.54 13.58 5.09
CA VAL A 65 3.49 12.45 4.94
C VAL A 65 2.83 11.08 5.10
N GLY A 66 1.58 11.02 5.53
CA GLY A 66 0.84 9.77 5.67
C GLY A 66 -0.65 9.96 5.44
N PHE A 67 -1.26 8.94 4.84
CA PHE A 67 -2.71 8.91 4.61
C PHE A 67 -3.23 7.49 4.81
N GLU A 68 -3.90 7.30 5.94
CA GLU A 68 -4.55 6.07 6.35
C GLU A 68 -6.08 6.27 6.45
N ILE A 69 -6.84 5.22 6.21
CA ILE A 69 -8.30 5.16 6.22
C ILE A 69 -8.66 3.96 7.10
N GLU A 70 -9.50 4.07 8.10
CA GLU A 70 -10.05 2.90 8.78
C GLU A 70 -11.54 2.84 8.47
N PRO A 71 -11.99 1.87 7.65
CA PRO A 71 -13.39 1.74 7.33
C PRO A 71 -14.08 0.95 8.44
N SER A 72 -15.27 1.40 8.82
CA SER A 72 -16.10 0.72 9.80
C SER A 72 -17.56 0.71 9.35
N SER A 73 -18.33 -0.19 9.96
CA SER A 73 -19.77 -0.31 9.72
C SER A 73 -20.50 0.17 10.96
N LEU A 74 -21.37 1.17 10.82
CA LEU A 74 -22.11 1.80 11.91
C LEU A 74 -23.60 1.82 11.60
N LYS A 75 -24.40 1.25 12.50
CA LYS A 75 -25.86 1.15 12.37
C LYS A 75 -26.61 2.44 12.74
N GLN A 76 -26.11 3.22 13.70
CA GLN A 76 -26.78 4.42 14.20
C GLN A 76 -25.84 5.62 14.22
N PHE A 77 -26.37 6.76 13.75
CA PHE A 77 -25.74 8.07 13.86
C PHE A 77 -26.68 9.01 14.59
N VAL A 78 -26.17 9.70 15.61
CA VAL A 78 -26.92 10.78 16.25
C VAL A 78 -26.54 12.08 15.54
N ARG A 79 -27.53 12.74 14.93
CA ARG A 79 -27.38 14.11 14.44
C ARG A 79 -27.64 15.05 15.62
N ASP A 80 -26.59 15.72 16.10
CA ASP A 80 -26.74 16.71 17.16
C ASP A 80 -27.11 18.06 16.53
N GLY A 81 -28.41 18.32 16.33
CA GLY A 81 -29.00 19.64 16.06
C GLY A 81 -28.46 20.51 14.90
N GLY A 82 -27.43 20.05 14.18
CA GLY A 82 -26.70 20.74 13.13
C GLY A 82 -26.21 19.75 12.06
N ASP A 83 -25.39 20.24 11.13
CA ASP A 83 -24.95 19.48 9.94
C ASP A 83 -23.91 18.38 10.22
N SER A 84 -23.38 18.30 11.46
CA SER A 84 -22.36 17.34 11.86
C SER A 84 -23.00 16.11 12.51
N ALA A 85 -22.82 14.95 11.90
CA ALA A 85 -23.13 13.66 12.53
C ALA A 85 -22.02 13.32 13.53
N VAL A 86 -22.35 13.10 14.80
CA VAL A 86 -21.37 12.80 15.84
C VAL A 86 -21.25 11.29 15.99
N CYS A 87 -20.07 10.74 15.69
CA CYS A 87 -19.78 9.30 15.77
C CYS A 87 -19.55 8.82 17.22
N GLN A 88 -19.33 9.74 18.16
CA GLN A 88 -19.19 9.48 19.60
C GLN A 88 -20.22 10.30 20.39
N SER A 89 -21.45 9.81 20.43
CA SER A 89 -22.34 10.13 21.54
C SER A 89 -22.49 8.87 22.40
N GLU A 90 -22.80 9.03 23.68
CA GLU A 90 -22.97 7.94 24.68
C GLU A 90 -24.11 6.93 24.37
N GLY A 91 -24.51 6.79 23.10
CA GLY A 91 -25.48 5.83 22.60
C GLY A 91 -25.19 5.33 21.17
N ALA A 92 -24.00 5.62 20.61
CA ALA A 92 -23.58 5.08 19.32
C ALA A 92 -23.32 3.57 19.46
N SER A 93 -24.29 2.77 18.99
CA SER A 93 -24.11 1.33 18.90
C SER A 93 -23.09 1.01 17.81
N LEU A 94 -21.94 0.45 18.20
CA LEU A 94 -20.91 -0.11 17.31
C LEU A 94 -21.38 -1.39 16.60
N GLU A 95 -22.69 -1.65 16.58
CA GLU A 95 -23.26 -2.73 15.80
C GLU A 95 -23.07 -2.46 14.31
N PRO A 96 -22.53 -3.43 13.56
CA PRO A 96 -22.35 -3.29 12.14
C PRO A 96 -23.72 -3.28 11.44
N LEU A 97 -23.85 -2.45 10.41
CA LEU A 97 -25.09 -2.30 9.65
C LEU A 97 -25.29 -3.51 8.75
N ASP A 98 -26.29 -4.33 9.06
CA ASP A 98 -26.75 -5.41 8.21
C ASP A 98 -27.47 -4.82 6.98
N LEU A 99 -26.89 -5.01 5.80
CA LEU A 99 -27.38 -4.48 4.53
C LEU A 99 -28.80 -4.97 4.21
N ASP A 100 -29.15 -6.20 4.59
CA ASP A 100 -30.46 -6.78 4.27
C ASP A 100 -31.61 -6.12 5.06
N LYS A 101 -31.28 -5.39 6.13
CA LYS A 101 -32.24 -4.72 7.01
C LYS A 101 -32.18 -3.19 6.90
N ALA A 102 -31.35 -2.66 6.00
CA ALA A 102 -31.12 -1.23 5.88
C ALA A 102 -32.08 -0.58 4.85
N GLU A 103 -32.97 0.30 5.31
CA GLU A 103 -33.84 1.08 4.42
C GLU A 103 -33.15 2.37 3.90
N THR A 104 -32.24 2.94 4.68
CA THR A 104 -31.49 4.14 4.31
C THR A 104 -30.08 4.05 4.87
N ILE A 105 -29.09 4.31 4.02
CA ILE A 105 -27.66 4.22 4.37
C ILE A 105 -27.13 5.63 4.50
N THR A 106 -26.61 5.96 5.68
CA THR A 106 -25.91 7.23 5.92
C THR A 106 -24.42 6.99 5.89
N TYR A 107 -23.70 7.79 5.10
CA TYR A 107 -22.25 7.80 5.05
C TYR A 107 -21.70 8.91 5.94
N THR A 108 -20.68 8.59 6.71
CA THR A 108 -20.00 9.54 7.59
C THR A 108 -18.49 9.37 7.47
N TYR A 109 -17.77 10.41 7.87
CA TYR A 109 -16.31 10.36 7.92
C TYR A 109 -15.79 11.18 9.09
N ASP A 110 -14.70 10.69 9.66
CA ASP A 110 -13.93 11.39 10.69
C ASP A 110 -12.53 11.70 10.15
N VAL A 111 -11.94 12.81 10.60
CA VAL A 111 -10.60 13.21 10.18
C VAL A 111 -9.74 13.43 11.43
N GLU A 112 -8.70 12.63 11.57
CA GLU A 112 -7.71 12.71 12.65
C GLU A 112 -6.37 13.14 12.05
N TRP A 113 -5.76 14.17 12.65
CA TRP A 113 -4.45 14.68 12.26
C TRP A 113 -3.43 14.33 13.33
N THR A 114 -2.29 13.76 12.93
CA THR A 114 -1.22 13.37 13.84
C THR A 114 0.12 13.87 13.31
N GLU A 115 0.94 14.44 14.20
CA GLU A 115 2.31 14.84 13.85
C GLU A 115 3.24 13.64 13.86
N ASN A 116 4.02 13.45 12.81
CA ASN A 116 5.04 12.40 12.73
C ASN A 116 6.43 13.04 12.44
N PRO A 117 7.26 13.26 13.47
CA PRO A 117 8.56 13.89 13.31
C PRO A 117 9.57 12.97 12.60
N ASP A 118 9.44 11.66 12.73
CA ASP A 118 10.38 10.67 12.20
C ASP A 118 10.21 10.41 10.70
N LYS A 119 9.07 10.81 10.12
CA LYS A 119 8.71 10.53 8.73
C LYS A 119 8.98 11.73 7.83
N GLU A 120 10.18 11.74 7.26
CA GLU A 120 10.54 12.74 6.27
C GLU A 120 9.68 12.66 5.00
N TRP A 121 9.54 13.78 4.30
CA TRP A 121 8.82 13.85 3.03
C TRP A 121 9.33 12.84 1.99
N VAL A 122 10.63 12.55 2.00
CA VAL A 122 11.30 11.68 1.02
C VAL A 122 10.88 10.22 1.18
N THR A 123 10.72 9.74 2.42
CA THR A 123 10.40 8.34 2.74
C THR A 123 8.91 8.01 2.62
N ARG A 124 8.07 9.00 2.28
CA ARG A 124 6.63 8.81 2.07
C ARG A 124 6.30 7.72 1.05
N TRP A 125 7.13 7.55 0.02
CA TRP A 125 6.89 6.58 -1.04
C TRP A 125 7.27 5.15 -0.66
N ASP A 126 8.06 4.97 0.40
CA ASP A 126 8.58 3.66 0.80
C ASP A 126 7.46 2.70 1.19
N ILE A 127 6.36 3.21 1.77
CA ILE A 127 5.18 2.39 2.11
C ILE A 127 4.53 1.75 0.87
N TYR A 128 4.57 2.42 -0.28
CA TYR A 128 4.01 1.92 -1.54
C TYR A 128 4.93 0.91 -2.22
N LEU A 129 6.24 1.02 -1.98
CA LEU A 129 7.22 0.08 -2.49
C LEU A 129 7.27 -1.22 -1.65
N GLN A 130 6.89 -1.14 -0.38
CA GLN A 130 6.83 -2.27 0.54
C GLN A 130 5.53 -3.10 0.41
N MET A 131 4.52 -2.62 -0.32
CA MET A 131 3.21 -3.27 -0.52
C MET A 131 3.22 -4.60 -1.28
N SER A 132 4.38 -5.07 -1.74
CA SER A 132 4.50 -6.38 -2.35
C SER A 132 5.49 -7.27 -1.58
N PRO A 133 5.07 -7.82 -0.42
CA PRO A 133 5.86 -8.84 0.29
C PRO A 133 5.95 -10.18 -0.46
N GLY A 134 5.46 -10.26 -1.72
CA GLY A 134 5.50 -11.50 -2.53
C GLY A 134 6.00 -11.34 -3.97
N SER A 135 6.33 -10.15 -4.48
CA SER A 135 6.70 -9.98 -5.90
C SER A 135 8.18 -10.24 -6.20
N GLY A 136 9.05 -10.15 -5.19
CA GLY A 136 10.50 -10.38 -5.35
C GLY A 136 10.87 -11.84 -5.68
N GLN A 137 10.06 -12.81 -5.25
CA GLN A 137 10.38 -14.23 -5.44
C GLN A 137 9.97 -14.80 -6.81
N ILE A 138 9.20 -14.08 -7.63
CA ILE A 138 8.55 -14.66 -8.81
C ILE A 138 9.23 -14.25 -10.14
N HIS A 139 9.96 -13.12 -10.18
CA HIS A 139 10.56 -12.63 -11.44
C HIS A 139 12.02 -13.03 -11.70
N TRP A 140 12.80 -13.36 -10.68
CA TRP A 140 14.23 -13.65 -10.84
C TRP A 140 14.50 -14.89 -11.72
N PHE A 141 13.55 -15.84 -11.80
CA PHE A 141 13.63 -16.97 -12.72
C PHE A 141 13.66 -16.55 -14.19
N SER A 142 12.86 -15.54 -14.56
CA SER A 142 12.85 -15.00 -15.93
C SER A 142 14.14 -14.23 -16.25
N ILE A 143 14.70 -13.54 -15.25
CA ILE A 143 15.98 -12.84 -15.38
C ILE A 143 17.09 -13.87 -15.67
N ILE A 144 17.21 -14.93 -14.87
CA ILE A 144 18.20 -15.99 -15.10
C ILE A 144 18.03 -16.63 -16.47
N ASN A 145 16.80 -16.98 -16.84
CA ASN A 145 16.51 -17.57 -18.14
C ASN A 145 16.96 -16.68 -19.32
N SER A 146 16.71 -15.37 -19.22
CA SER A 146 17.15 -14.41 -20.25
C SER A 146 18.68 -14.27 -20.32
N VAL A 147 19.36 -14.27 -19.17
CA VAL A 147 20.83 -14.18 -19.10
C VAL A 147 21.49 -15.41 -19.71
N LEU A 148 20.95 -16.62 -19.45
CA LEU A 148 21.48 -17.86 -20.03
C LEU A 148 21.40 -17.86 -21.56
N ILE A 149 20.27 -17.42 -22.12
CA ILE A 149 20.08 -17.32 -23.58
C ILE A 149 21.05 -16.28 -24.18
N ALA A 150 21.21 -15.13 -23.53
CA ALA A 150 22.11 -14.07 -23.99
C ALA A 150 23.58 -14.53 -24.01
N LEU A 151 24.05 -15.23 -22.97
CA LEU A 151 25.40 -15.78 -22.92
C LEU A 151 25.64 -16.85 -23.99
N PHE A 152 24.66 -17.73 -24.22
CA PHE A 152 24.76 -18.75 -25.26
C PHE A 152 24.85 -18.15 -26.66
N LEU A 153 23.99 -17.17 -26.98
CA LEU A 153 24.01 -16.46 -28.26
C LEU A 153 25.33 -15.69 -28.45
N SER A 154 25.80 -15.01 -27.42
CA SER A 154 27.09 -14.31 -27.44
C SER A 154 28.26 -15.27 -27.69
N GLY A 155 28.29 -16.42 -27.01
CA GLY A 155 29.31 -17.45 -27.21
C GLY A 155 29.31 -18.03 -28.63
N MET A 156 28.13 -18.26 -29.21
CA MET A 156 28.01 -18.73 -30.59
C MET A 156 28.55 -17.70 -31.59
N VAL A 157 28.18 -16.42 -31.43
CA VAL A 157 28.70 -15.33 -32.27
C VAL A 157 30.21 -15.19 -32.12
N ALA A 158 30.73 -15.23 -30.89
CA ALA A 158 32.17 -15.17 -30.64
C ALA A 158 32.92 -16.34 -31.30
N MET A 159 32.39 -17.56 -31.23
CA MET A 159 32.99 -18.73 -31.90
C MET A 159 33.04 -18.55 -33.43
N ILE A 160 31.97 -18.02 -34.03
CA ILE A 160 31.93 -17.72 -35.47
C ILE A 160 33.00 -16.67 -35.81
N LEU A 161 33.06 -15.58 -35.05
CA LEU A 161 34.02 -14.49 -35.26
C LEU A 161 35.47 -14.96 -35.12
N ILE A 162 35.80 -15.74 -34.08
CA ILE A 162 37.15 -16.28 -33.88
C ILE A 162 37.53 -17.20 -35.05
N ARG A 163 36.61 -18.05 -35.50
CA ARG A 163 36.85 -18.98 -36.61
C ARG A 163 37.07 -18.24 -37.93
N THR A 164 36.32 -17.18 -38.19
CA THR A 164 36.50 -16.35 -39.39
C THR A 164 37.78 -15.55 -39.32
N LEU A 165 38.07 -14.91 -38.19
CA LEU A 165 39.23 -14.03 -38.01
C LEU A 165 40.54 -14.81 -38.01
N ALA A 166 40.59 -15.99 -37.38
CA ALA A 166 41.76 -16.86 -37.43
C ALA A 166 42.07 -17.36 -38.86
N ARG A 167 41.02 -17.66 -39.64
CA ARG A 167 41.18 -18.07 -41.05
C ARG A 167 41.64 -16.91 -41.92
N ASP A 168 41.13 -15.71 -41.67
CA ASP A 168 41.47 -14.51 -42.43
C ASP A 168 42.93 -14.11 -42.17
N ILE A 169 43.35 -14.03 -40.91
CA ILE A 169 44.75 -13.75 -40.52
C ILE A 169 45.72 -14.76 -41.15
N ALA A 170 45.42 -16.06 -41.09
CA ALA A 170 46.29 -17.07 -41.69
C ALA A 170 46.48 -16.87 -43.20
N LYS A 171 45.44 -16.41 -43.90
CA LYS A 171 45.47 -16.17 -45.34
C LYS A 171 46.25 -14.90 -45.72
N TYR A 172 46.19 -13.87 -44.88
CA TYR A 172 46.98 -12.65 -45.05
C TYR A 172 48.46 -12.83 -44.68
N ASN A 173 48.78 -13.78 -43.81
CA ASN A 173 50.15 -14.06 -43.40
C ASN A 173 50.92 -15.00 -44.37
N GLU A 174 50.21 -15.56 -45.37
CA GLU A 174 50.79 -16.38 -46.45
C GLU A 174 51.05 -15.59 -47.75
N LEU A 175 50.72 -14.29 -47.79
CA LEU A 175 51.00 -13.34 -48.89
C LEU A 175 52.18 -12.41 -48.53
#